data_AF-A0A1I0QYN4-F1
#
_entry.id   AF-A0A1I0QYN4-F1
#
_cell.length_a   1.000
_cell.length_b   1.000
_cell.length_c   1.000
_cell.angle_alpha   90.00
_cell.angle_beta   90.00
_cell.angle_gamma   90.00
#
_symmetry.space_group_name_H-M   'P 1'
#
loop_
_entity.id
_entity.type
_entity.pdbx_description
1 polymer ?
#
loop_
_entity_poly.entity_id
_entity_poly.type
_entity_poly.pdbx_seq_one_letter_code
_entity_poly.pdbx_strand_id
1 'polypeptide(L)'
;MLRTHLVDIGGTLKAFKNGDLTSVLMAMVRHHMIICYVMEVIHLKKLRKFCFVVIVCLILTSCASNNESVDKNILPKMQDGLENSDILIYYKQDIDDVNNVTNSKSIKIWYYDIDLNDDGLVDKIVIIRSSLYSGSQGDTFDILIRKSNGTFMNASPFSVIPLYTQDNIPEKDTSVAILKARSNGFYDIEIRKPGDIKYFKLEFDGARYKIDKD
;
A
#
# COMPACT_ATOMS: atom_id res chain seq x y z
N MET A 1 36.81 1.04 -28.12
CA MET A 1 36.39 1.22 -26.71
C MET A 1 35.19 2.15 -26.52
N LEU A 2 34.97 3.18 -27.35
CA LEU A 2 33.76 4.03 -27.25
C LEU A 2 32.42 3.37 -27.67
N ARG A 3 32.45 2.35 -28.54
CA ARG A 3 31.23 1.68 -29.04
C ARG A 3 30.51 0.83 -27.99
N THR A 4 31.19 0.37 -26.95
CA THR A 4 30.62 -0.43 -25.86
C THR A 4 29.86 0.39 -24.83
N HIS A 5 30.02 1.72 -24.80
CA HIS A 5 29.36 2.58 -23.81
C HIS A 5 28.02 3.17 -24.28
N LEU A 6 27.76 3.21 -25.59
CA LEU A 6 26.44 3.58 -26.13
C LEU A 6 25.38 2.48 -25.92
N VAL A 7 25.81 1.26 -25.63
CA VAL A 7 24.94 0.08 -25.39
C VAL A 7 24.23 0.16 -24.03
N ASP A 8 24.72 0.96 -23.08
CA ASP A 8 24.27 0.95 -21.68
C ASP A 8 23.10 1.92 -21.39
N ILE A 9 22.85 2.88 -22.28
CA ILE A 9 21.71 3.82 -22.16
C ILE A 9 20.38 3.07 -22.37
N GLY A 10 20.36 2.09 -23.28
CA GLY A 10 19.17 1.28 -23.57
C GLY A 10 18.74 0.38 -22.40
N GLY A 11 19.71 -0.16 -21.64
CA GLY A 11 19.44 -0.93 -20.42
C GLY A 11 18.90 -0.07 -19.27
N THR A 12 19.47 1.12 -19.10
CA THR A 12 19.07 2.07 -18.03
C THR A 12 17.66 2.63 -18.26
N LEU A 13 17.29 2.94 -19.50
CA LEU A 13 15.93 3.36 -19.87
C LEU A 13 14.89 2.24 -19.67
N LYS A 14 15.28 0.97 -19.87
CA LYS A 14 14.43 -0.19 -19.63
C LYS A 14 14.24 -0.45 -18.13
N ALA A 15 15.30 -0.30 -17.32
CA ALA A 15 15.22 -0.38 -15.86
C ALA A 15 14.36 0.74 -15.26
N PHE A 16 14.47 1.97 -15.78
CA PHE A 16 13.64 3.10 -15.37
C PHE A 16 12.15 2.88 -15.67
N LYS A 17 11.82 2.33 -16.85
CA LYS A 17 10.44 1.96 -17.21
C LYS A 17 9.85 0.84 -16.34
N ASN A 18 10.70 0.00 -15.75
CA ASN A 18 10.30 -1.15 -14.94
C ASN A 18 10.34 -0.86 -13.42
N GLY A 19 10.59 0.38 -13.01
CA GLY A 19 10.64 0.76 -11.59
C GLY A 19 11.82 0.19 -10.80
N ASP A 20 12.83 -0.40 -11.46
CA ASP A 20 14.03 -0.92 -10.78
C ASP A 20 15.02 0.23 -10.53
N LEU A 21 14.74 0.99 -9.46
CA LEU A 21 15.58 2.11 -9.03
C LEU A 21 17.01 1.68 -8.69
N THR A 22 17.23 0.44 -8.25
CA THR A 22 18.55 -0.08 -7.88
C THR A 22 19.47 -0.17 -9.10
N SER A 23 18.95 -0.73 -10.20
CA SER A 23 19.67 -0.82 -11.45
C SER A 23 19.93 0.55 -12.08
N VAL A 24 18.97 1.48 -11.97
CA VAL A 24 19.13 2.87 -12.42
C VAL A 24 20.20 3.58 -11.60
N LEU A 25 20.18 3.45 -10.27
CA LEU A 25 21.16 4.06 -9.37
C LEU A 25 22.57 3.54 -9.65
N MET A 26 22.73 2.22 -9.82
CA MET A 26 24.02 1.60 -10.14
C MET A 26 24.54 1.99 -11.53
N ALA A 27 23.65 2.24 -12.50
CA ALA A 27 24.03 2.79 -13.80
C ALA A 27 24.47 4.26 -13.67
N MET A 28 23.75 5.08 -12.89
CA MET A 28 24.10 6.47 -12.65
C MET A 28 25.43 6.62 -11.90
N VAL A 29 25.69 5.78 -10.90
CA VAL A 29 26.98 5.74 -10.17
C VAL A 29 28.14 5.39 -11.11
N ARG A 30 27.95 4.38 -11.99
CA ARG A 30 28.97 4.02 -12.99
C ARG A 30 29.25 5.14 -13.98
N HIS A 31 28.22 5.79 -14.50
CA HIS A 31 28.37 6.94 -15.39
C HIS A 31 29.03 8.13 -14.66
N HIS A 32 28.68 8.35 -13.39
CA HIS A 32 29.30 9.40 -12.57
C HIS A 32 30.79 9.15 -12.34
N MET A 33 31.21 7.91 -12.07
CA MET A 33 32.63 7.57 -11.95
C MET A 33 33.40 7.84 -13.25
N ILE A 34 32.82 7.52 -14.41
CA ILE A 34 33.44 7.78 -15.72
C ILE A 34 33.58 9.29 -15.97
N ILE A 35 32.53 10.06 -15.68
CA ILE A 35 32.54 11.52 -15.81
C ILE A 35 33.59 12.13 -14.88
N CYS A 36 33.65 11.71 -13.61
CA CYS A 36 34.66 12.17 -12.66
C CYS A 36 36.09 11.86 -13.11
N TYR A 37 36.33 10.67 -13.68
CA TYR A 37 37.62 10.28 -14.22
C TYR A 37 38.04 11.14 -15.42
N VAL A 38 37.14 11.36 -16.39
CA VAL A 38 37.41 12.24 -17.55
C VAL A 38 37.66 13.69 -17.11
N MET A 39 36.97 14.16 -16.07
CA MET A 39 37.15 15.51 -15.54
C MET A 39 38.44 15.68 -14.73
N GLU A 40 38.96 14.61 -14.14
CA GLU A 40 40.26 14.58 -13.47
C GLU A 40 41.42 14.74 -14.47
N VAL A 41 41.28 14.10 -15.64
CA VAL A 41 42.20 14.25 -16.79
C VAL A 41 42.20 15.68 -17.36
N ILE A 42 41.10 16.44 -17.25
CA ILE A 42 40.95 17.77 -17.87
C ILE A 42 41.10 18.94 -16.86
N HIS A 43 41.46 18.68 -15.60
CA HIS A 43 41.66 19.71 -14.56
C HIS A 43 40.46 20.67 -14.30
N LEU A 44 39.23 20.24 -14.60
CA LEU A 44 38.01 21.03 -14.41
C LEU A 44 37.41 20.89 -13.00
N LYS A 45 38.19 21.25 -11.96
CA LYS A 45 37.80 21.09 -10.54
C LYS A 45 36.49 21.81 -10.14
N LYS A 46 36.16 22.93 -10.79
CA LYS A 46 34.92 23.70 -10.51
C LYS A 46 33.66 22.97 -11.01
N LEU A 47 33.74 22.34 -12.18
CA LEU A 47 32.61 21.64 -12.78
C LEU A 47 32.27 20.35 -11.99
N ARG A 48 33.27 19.72 -11.36
CA ARG A 48 33.08 18.52 -10.51
C ARG A 48 32.18 18.79 -9.31
N LYS A 49 32.40 19.92 -8.63
CA LYS A 49 31.58 20.34 -7.48
C LYS A 49 30.14 20.63 -7.91
N PHE A 50 29.95 21.25 -9.08
CA PHE A 50 28.63 21.51 -9.64
C PHE A 50 27.88 20.21 -9.97
N CYS A 51 28.52 19.25 -10.65
CA CYS A 51 27.90 17.95 -10.95
C CYS A 51 27.53 17.16 -9.69
N PHE A 52 28.38 17.19 -8.65
CA PHE A 52 28.10 16.54 -7.38
C PHE A 52 26.88 17.16 -6.67
N VAL A 53 26.78 18.49 -6.63
CA VAL A 53 25.62 19.19 -6.05
C VAL A 53 24.33 18.86 -6.80
N VAL A 54 24.35 18.80 -8.13
CA VAL A 54 23.18 18.45 -8.94
C VAL A 54 22.74 17.01 -8.67
N ILE A 55 23.66 16.07 -8.57
CA ILE A 55 23.35 14.66 -8.26
C ILE A 55 22.79 14.52 -6.84
N VAL A 56 23.38 15.20 -5.85
CA VAL A 56 22.86 15.22 -4.48
C VAL A 56 21.47 15.83 -4.44
N CYS A 57 21.20 16.91 -5.18
CA CYS A 57 19.86 17.50 -5.27
C CYS A 57 18.85 16.54 -5.93
N LEU A 58 19.25 15.85 -7.01
CA LEU A 58 18.40 14.85 -7.68
C LEU A 58 18.09 13.65 -6.78
N ILE A 59 19.07 13.17 -6.01
CA ILE A 59 18.88 12.12 -5.00
C ILE A 59 17.94 12.61 -3.90
N LEU A 60 18.16 13.82 -3.36
CA LEU A 60 17.30 14.40 -2.32
C LEU A 60 15.87 14.61 -2.79
N THR A 61 15.64 15.03 -4.05
CA THR A 61 14.29 15.14 -4.61
C THR A 61 13.63 13.78 -4.87
N SER A 62 14.42 12.73 -5.09
CA SER A 62 13.90 11.36 -5.23
C SER A 62 13.64 10.66 -3.90
N CYS A 63 14.16 11.21 -2.79
CA CYS A 63 13.91 10.77 -1.42
C CYS A 63 12.76 11.51 -0.73
N ALA A 64 12.17 12.52 -1.38
CA ALA A 64 10.87 13.03 -0.96
C ALA A 64 9.83 11.96 -1.32
N SER A 65 9.55 11.05 -0.38
CA SER A 65 8.44 10.12 -0.52
C SER A 65 7.17 10.96 -0.61
N ASN A 66 6.70 11.19 -1.83
CA ASN A 66 5.33 11.61 -1.99
C ASN A 66 4.49 10.49 -1.39
N ASN A 67 3.83 10.75 -0.25
CA ASN A 67 2.75 9.92 0.31
C ASN A 67 1.54 10.00 -0.64
N GLU A 68 1.78 9.66 -1.89
CA GLU A 68 0.79 9.66 -2.93
C GLU A 68 -0.01 8.37 -2.77
N SER A 69 -1.31 8.53 -2.68
CA SER A 69 -2.23 7.41 -2.54
C SER A 69 -2.65 6.89 -3.91
N VAL A 70 -2.74 5.57 -4.07
CA VAL A 70 -3.52 4.93 -5.13
C VAL A 70 -4.99 5.29 -4.95
N ASP A 71 -5.48 5.22 -3.71
CA ASP A 71 -6.82 5.66 -3.34
C ASP A 71 -6.80 6.46 -2.05
N LYS A 72 -7.35 7.68 -2.09
CA LYS A 72 -7.35 8.62 -0.95
C LYS A 72 -8.34 8.22 0.15
N ASN A 73 -9.45 7.57 -0.20
CA ASN A 73 -10.41 7.07 0.77
C ASN A 73 -11.33 6.02 0.13
N ILE A 74 -11.19 4.77 0.57
CA ILE A 74 -12.00 3.65 0.06
C ILE A 74 -13.37 3.56 0.73
N LEU A 75 -13.58 4.17 1.91
CA LEU A 75 -14.81 4.00 2.70
C LEU A 75 -16.08 4.36 1.92
N PRO A 76 -16.16 5.49 1.19
CA PRO A 76 -17.35 5.83 0.39
C PRO A 76 -17.55 4.95 -0.85
N LYS A 77 -16.56 4.11 -1.19
CA LYS A 77 -16.54 3.24 -2.37
C LYS A 77 -16.81 1.78 -2.02
N MET A 78 -16.93 1.46 -0.74
CA MET A 78 -17.19 0.09 -0.31
C MET A 78 -18.59 -0.34 -0.74
N GLN A 79 -18.70 -1.59 -1.16
CA GLN A 79 -19.93 -2.22 -1.64
C GLN A 79 -20.55 -3.07 -0.53
N ASP A 80 -21.83 -3.40 -0.67
CA ASP A 80 -22.50 -4.31 0.26
C ASP A 80 -21.98 -5.74 0.06
N GLY A 81 -21.34 -6.28 1.10
CA GLY A 81 -20.78 -7.62 1.13
C GLY A 81 -21.83 -8.72 1.09
N LEU A 82 -23.08 -8.44 1.50
CA LEU A 82 -24.16 -9.41 1.43
C LEU A 82 -24.65 -9.63 -0.01
N GLU A 83 -24.27 -8.78 -0.96
CA GLU A 83 -24.53 -8.97 -2.40
C GLU A 83 -23.40 -9.72 -3.12
N ASN A 84 -22.28 -9.99 -2.44
CA ASN A 84 -21.10 -10.62 -3.04
C ASN A 84 -20.96 -12.10 -2.66
N SER A 85 -20.95 -13.00 -3.64
CA SER A 85 -20.88 -14.45 -3.41
C SER A 85 -19.63 -14.90 -2.65
N ASP A 86 -18.49 -14.30 -2.91
CA ASP A 86 -17.22 -14.68 -2.27
C ASP A 86 -17.23 -14.30 -0.79
N ILE A 87 -17.76 -13.11 -0.47
CA ILE A 87 -17.95 -12.64 0.91
C ILE A 87 -18.96 -13.54 1.65
N LEU A 88 -20.09 -13.87 1.02
CA LEU A 88 -21.10 -14.76 1.60
C LEU A 88 -20.55 -16.15 1.91
N ILE A 89 -19.70 -16.70 1.03
CA ILE A 89 -19.06 -18.00 1.26
C ILE A 89 -18.04 -17.89 2.40
N TYR A 90 -17.20 -16.85 2.40
CA TYR A 90 -16.13 -16.69 3.38
C TYR A 90 -16.69 -16.47 4.80
N TYR A 91 -17.69 -15.59 4.94
CA TYR A 91 -18.28 -15.20 6.22
C TYR A 91 -19.57 -15.97 6.57
N LYS A 92 -19.84 -17.11 5.92
CA LYS A 92 -21.08 -17.87 6.13
C LYS A 92 -21.35 -18.15 7.61
N GLN A 93 -20.33 -18.64 8.33
CA GLN A 93 -20.49 -18.99 9.75
C GLN A 93 -20.75 -17.73 10.59
N ASP A 94 -20.05 -16.64 10.33
CA ASP A 94 -20.22 -15.37 11.05
C ASP A 94 -21.63 -14.79 10.84
N ILE A 95 -22.16 -14.90 9.63
CA ILE A 95 -23.54 -14.51 9.30
C ILE A 95 -24.55 -15.39 10.05
N ASP A 96 -24.36 -16.71 10.02
CA ASP A 96 -25.22 -17.67 10.71
C ASP A 96 -25.21 -17.44 12.23
N ASP A 97 -24.04 -17.21 12.83
CA ASP A 97 -23.87 -16.96 14.26
C ASP A 97 -24.58 -15.68 14.69
N VAL A 98 -24.45 -14.58 13.95
CA VAL A 98 -25.15 -13.33 14.26
C VAL A 98 -26.66 -13.52 14.20
N ASN A 99 -27.17 -14.17 13.15
CA ASN A 99 -28.60 -14.40 12.97
C ASN A 99 -29.19 -15.26 14.09
N ASN A 100 -28.47 -16.28 14.53
CA ASN A 100 -28.95 -17.24 15.53
C ASN A 100 -28.80 -16.73 16.97
N VAL A 101 -27.75 -15.95 17.27
CA VAL A 101 -27.43 -15.55 18.65
C VAL A 101 -28.09 -14.22 19.04
N THR A 102 -28.26 -13.29 18.09
CA THR A 102 -28.57 -11.89 18.42
C THR A 102 -30.05 -11.53 18.33
N ASN A 103 -30.94 -12.51 18.09
CA ASN A 103 -32.39 -12.36 18.06
C ASN A 103 -32.86 -11.13 17.24
N SER A 104 -32.43 -11.03 15.97
CA SER A 104 -32.82 -10.03 14.93
C SER A 104 -31.90 -8.84 14.63
N LYS A 105 -30.68 -8.75 15.16
CA LYS A 105 -29.72 -7.74 14.70
C LYS A 105 -28.97 -8.23 13.47
N SER A 106 -29.15 -7.56 12.32
CA SER A 106 -28.47 -7.90 11.07
C SER A 106 -26.97 -7.62 11.16
N ILE A 107 -26.15 -8.57 10.72
CA ILE A 107 -24.76 -8.31 10.34
C ILE A 107 -24.73 -7.37 9.13
N LYS A 108 -23.81 -6.41 9.13
CA LYS A 108 -23.49 -5.59 7.96
C LYS A 108 -22.04 -5.89 7.58
N ILE A 109 -21.82 -6.15 6.30
CA ILE A 109 -20.49 -6.40 5.76
C ILE A 109 -20.30 -5.43 4.60
N TRP A 110 -19.23 -4.66 4.63
CA TRP A 110 -18.82 -3.83 3.50
C TRP A 110 -17.49 -4.33 2.98
N TYR A 111 -17.28 -4.25 1.68
CA TYR A 111 -16.00 -4.63 1.09
C TYR A 111 -15.51 -3.68 0.00
N TYR A 112 -14.21 -3.67 -0.22
CA TYR A 112 -13.54 -2.99 -1.32
C TYR A 112 -12.62 -3.97 -2.04
N ASP A 113 -12.76 -4.06 -3.36
CA ASP A 113 -11.93 -4.89 -4.22
C ASP A 113 -10.67 -4.14 -4.62
N ILE A 114 -9.52 -4.79 -4.46
CA ILE A 114 -8.22 -4.25 -4.85
C ILE A 114 -7.22 -5.39 -5.04
N ASP A 115 -6.29 -5.24 -5.98
CA ASP A 115 -5.13 -6.13 -6.10
C ASP A 115 -3.99 -5.51 -5.26
N LEU A 116 -3.70 -6.07 -4.09
CA LEU A 116 -2.77 -5.43 -3.15
C LEU A 116 -1.30 -5.65 -3.53
N ASN A 117 -0.99 -6.68 -4.32
CA ASN A 117 0.37 -7.06 -4.73
C ASN A 117 0.61 -7.06 -6.26
N ASP A 118 -0.37 -6.61 -7.05
CA ASP A 118 -0.40 -6.64 -8.52
C ASP A 118 -0.17 -8.04 -9.12
N ASP A 119 -0.64 -9.10 -8.47
CA ASP A 119 -0.51 -10.46 -8.99
C ASP A 119 -1.64 -10.86 -9.97
N GLY A 120 -2.58 -9.94 -10.21
CA GLY A 120 -3.75 -10.13 -11.05
C GLY A 120 -4.93 -10.79 -10.33
N LEU A 121 -4.79 -11.13 -9.05
CA LEU A 121 -5.85 -11.64 -8.20
C LEU A 121 -6.47 -10.51 -7.37
N VAL A 122 -7.79 -10.51 -7.28
CA VAL A 122 -8.52 -9.48 -6.52
C VAL A 122 -8.61 -9.88 -5.06
N ASP A 123 -7.91 -9.11 -4.22
CA ASP A 123 -8.00 -9.11 -2.76
C ASP A 123 -9.18 -8.27 -2.28
N LYS A 124 -9.49 -8.37 -0.98
CA LYS A 124 -10.59 -7.64 -0.36
C LYS A 124 -10.17 -6.97 0.93
N ILE A 125 -10.57 -5.71 1.09
CA ILE A 125 -10.59 -5.04 2.39
C ILE A 125 -12.04 -5.03 2.86
N VAL A 126 -12.31 -5.54 4.04
CA VAL A 126 -13.65 -5.83 4.55
C VAL A 126 -13.87 -5.13 5.89
N ILE A 127 -15.06 -4.57 6.10
CA ILE A 127 -15.52 -4.06 7.39
C ILE A 127 -16.75 -4.86 7.79
N ILE A 128 -16.72 -5.44 8.99
CA ILE A 128 -17.82 -6.23 9.53
C ILE A 128 -18.37 -5.53 10.77
N ARG A 129 -19.69 -5.43 10.80
CA ARG A 129 -20.43 -4.88 11.91
C ARG A 129 -21.55 -5.80 12.35
N SER A 130 -21.54 -6.12 13.63
CA SER A 130 -22.68 -6.72 14.32
C SER A 130 -22.48 -6.59 15.82
N SER A 131 -23.46 -6.99 16.63
CA SER A 131 -23.24 -7.06 18.08
C SER A 131 -22.20 -8.10 18.53
N LEU A 132 -21.78 -9.01 17.66
CA LEU A 132 -20.70 -9.99 17.93
C LEU A 132 -19.33 -9.51 17.43
N TYR A 133 -19.30 -8.72 16.35
CA TYR A 133 -18.06 -8.25 15.69
C TYR A 133 -17.75 -6.77 15.94
N SER A 134 -18.68 -6.02 16.54
CA SER A 134 -18.47 -4.63 16.96
C SER A 134 -18.47 -4.54 18.48
N GLY A 135 -17.40 -3.95 19.03
CA GLY A 135 -17.27 -3.67 20.46
C GLY A 135 -17.39 -2.19 20.77
N SER A 136 -17.16 -1.79 22.04
CA SER A 136 -17.02 -0.38 22.43
C SER A 136 -15.84 0.34 21.73
N GLN A 137 -15.00 -0.43 21.04
CA GLN A 137 -13.75 -0.02 20.42
C GLN A 137 -13.79 -0.07 18.88
N GLY A 138 -14.94 -0.31 18.23
CA GLY A 138 -15.04 -0.25 16.76
C GLY A 138 -15.62 -1.47 16.08
N ASP A 139 -15.42 -1.50 14.76
CA ASP A 139 -15.81 -2.57 13.85
C ASP A 139 -14.63 -3.51 13.55
N THR A 140 -14.94 -4.74 13.16
CA THR A 140 -13.93 -5.63 12.59
C THR A 140 -13.48 -5.11 11.24
N PHE A 141 -12.17 -5.07 11.04
CA PHE A 141 -11.53 -4.67 9.79
C PHE A 141 -10.63 -5.80 9.32
N ASP A 142 -10.99 -6.38 8.19
CA ASP A 142 -10.32 -7.52 7.61
C ASP A 142 -9.60 -7.19 6.31
N ILE A 143 -8.43 -7.80 6.11
CA ILE A 143 -7.70 -7.77 4.84
C ILE A 143 -7.57 -9.22 4.36
N LEU A 144 -8.25 -9.55 3.27
CA LEU A 144 -8.32 -10.89 2.71
C LEU A 144 -7.49 -10.97 1.42
N ILE A 145 -6.39 -11.71 1.47
CA ILE A 145 -5.52 -11.92 0.31
C ILE A 145 -5.98 -13.15 -0.46
N ARG A 146 -6.23 -12.99 -1.76
CA ARG A 146 -6.64 -14.09 -2.64
C ARG A 146 -5.43 -14.95 -2.98
N LYS A 147 -5.59 -16.26 -2.77
CA LYS A 147 -4.61 -17.27 -3.16
C LYS A 147 -4.92 -17.80 -4.57
N SER A 148 -3.91 -18.33 -5.23
CA SER A 148 -4.03 -18.91 -6.58
C SER A 148 -5.02 -20.08 -6.69
N ASN A 149 -5.33 -20.73 -5.57
CA ASN A 149 -6.36 -21.78 -5.50
C ASN A 149 -7.80 -21.21 -5.36
N GLY A 150 -7.97 -19.89 -5.43
CA GLY A 150 -9.25 -19.20 -5.34
C GLY A 150 -9.72 -18.90 -3.92
N THR A 151 -9.06 -19.42 -2.87
CA THR A 151 -9.45 -19.15 -1.47
C THR A 151 -8.80 -17.89 -0.92
N PHE A 152 -9.32 -17.38 0.19
CA PHE A 152 -8.74 -16.24 0.89
C PHE A 152 -7.85 -16.65 2.07
N MET A 153 -6.82 -15.86 2.32
CA MET A 153 -6.06 -15.83 3.56
C MET A 153 -6.38 -14.54 4.30
N ASN A 154 -6.76 -14.62 5.57
CA ASN A 154 -6.88 -13.42 6.42
C ASN A 154 -5.48 -12.93 6.80
N ALA A 155 -5.15 -11.70 6.38
CA ALA A 155 -3.89 -11.03 6.61
C ALA A 155 -4.03 -9.83 7.57
N SER A 156 -5.14 -9.73 8.29
CA SER A 156 -5.46 -8.60 9.16
C SER A 156 -4.47 -8.48 10.33
N PRO A 157 -4.09 -7.25 10.73
CA PRO A 157 -3.21 -7.04 11.87
C PRO A 157 -3.91 -7.27 13.22
N PHE A 158 -5.23 -7.06 13.29
CA PHE A 158 -6.09 -7.16 14.49
C PHE A 158 -7.50 -7.61 14.10
N SER A 159 -8.31 -7.92 15.12
CA SER A 159 -9.73 -8.26 14.95
C SER A 159 -10.68 -7.05 14.95
N VAL A 160 -10.25 -5.87 15.43
CA VAL A 160 -11.11 -4.67 15.57
C VAL A 160 -10.31 -3.39 15.34
N ILE A 161 -10.84 -2.46 14.54
CA ILE A 161 -10.33 -1.09 14.39
C ILE A 161 -11.47 -0.14 14.78
N PRO A 162 -11.22 0.94 15.55
CA PRO A 162 -12.21 1.98 15.85
C PRO A 162 -12.46 2.85 14.61
N LEU A 163 -13.08 2.23 13.62
CA LEU A 163 -13.81 2.90 12.57
C LEU A 163 -15.18 3.15 13.20
N TYR A 164 -15.38 4.30 13.86
CA TYR A 164 -16.66 4.70 14.43
C TYR A 164 -17.66 5.04 13.30
N THR A 165 -17.87 4.13 12.36
CA THR A 165 -18.80 4.38 11.27
C THR A 165 -20.20 4.38 11.91
N GLN A 166 -21.00 5.43 11.83
CA GLN A 166 -22.42 5.27 12.17
C GLN A 166 -23.13 4.75 10.92
N ASP A 167 -24.36 4.27 11.04
CA ASP A 167 -25.11 3.62 9.95
C ASP A 167 -25.32 4.48 8.68
N ASN A 168 -24.83 5.73 8.70
CA ASN A 168 -24.66 6.62 7.56
C ASN A 168 -23.17 7.05 7.49
N ILE A 169 -22.47 6.62 6.43
CA ILE A 169 -21.17 7.06 5.84
C ILE A 169 -20.47 8.27 6.54
N PRO A 170 -19.14 8.18 6.77
CA PRO A 170 -18.49 8.34 8.07
C PRO A 170 -18.42 9.78 8.56
N GLU A 171 -18.19 9.92 9.87
CA GLU A 171 -17.68 11.15 10.46
C GLU A 171 -16.59 11.75 9.56
N LYS A 172 -16.64 13.07 9.40
CA LYS A 172 -15.98 13.88 8.36
C LYS A 172 -14.45 13.69 8.22
N ASP A 173 -13.85 12.94 9.14
CA ASP A 173 -12.41 12.81 9.33
C ASP A 173 -11.91 11.35 9.33
N THR A 174 -12.79 10.33 9.21
CA THR A 174 -12.34 8.92 9.07
C THR A 174 -11.98 8.61 7.62
N SER A 175 -10.81 8.01 7.39
CA SER A 175 -10.40 7.56 6.05
C SER A 175 -9.58 6.29 6.09
N VAL A 176 -9.75 5.45 5.07
CA VAL A 176 -8.84 4.34 4.78
C VAL A 176 -8.26 4.59 3.39
N ALA A 177 -6.96 4.85 3.31
CA ALA A 177 -6.25 5.16 2.08
C ALA A 177 -5.30 4.03 1.70
N ILE A 178 -5.19 3.77 0.40
CA ILE A 178 -4.20 2.84 -0.16
C ILE A 178 -3.05 3.67 -0.68
N LEU A 179 -1.86 3.47 -0.12
CA LEU A 179 -0.67 4.24 -0.46
C LEU A 179 0.02 3.64 -1.68
N LYS A 180 0.73 4.44 -2.48
CA LYS A 180 1.65 3.91 -3.50
C LYS A 180 2.89 3.25 -2.89
N ALA A 181 3.22 3.62 -1.64
CA ALA A 181 4.26 2.96 -0.87
C ALA A 181 3.94 1.47 -0.69
N ARG A 182 4.99 0.65 -0.62
CA ARG A 182 4.85 -0.80 -0.54
C ARG A 182 5.79 -1.42 0.47
N SER A 183 5.30 -2.45 1.12
CA SER A 183 6.04 -3.30 2.05
C SER A 183 5.90 -4.75 1.60
N ASN A 184 7.04 -5.43 1.38
CA ASN A 184 7.09 -6.81 0.89
C ASN A 184 6.25 -7.08 -0.38
N GLY A 185 6.18 -6.09 -1.28
CA GLY A 185 5.45 -6.18 -2.55
C GLY A 185 3.97 -5.79 -2.48
N PHE A 186 3.41 -5.60 -1.29
CA PHE A 186 2.02 -5.19 -1.08
C PHE A 186 1.90 -3.69 -0.83
N TYR A 187 0.80 -3.07 -1.26
CA TYR A 187 0.49 -1.68 -0.94
C TYR A 187 0.33 -1.45 0.57
N ASP A 188 0.93 -0.38 1.07
CA ASP A 188 0.72 0.07 2.45
C ASP A 188 -0.68 0.70 2.60
N ILE A 189 -1.28 0.55 3.78
CA ILE A 189 -2.63 1.08 4.05
C ILE A 189 -2.55 2.11 5.17
N GLU A 190 -3.08 3.31 4.95
CA GLU A 190 -3.20 4.35 5.96
C GLU A 190 -4.64 4.38 6.50
N ILE A 191 -4.80 4.30 7.81
CA ILE A 191 -6.09 4.45 8.49
C ILE A 191 -6.06 5.69 9.36
N ARG A 192 -7.00 6.60 9.14
CA ARG A 192 -7.21 7.79 9.96
C ARG A 192 -8.53 7.67 10.69
N LYS A 193 -8.47 7.90 12.01
CA LYS A 193 -9.64 7.91 12.88
C LYS A 193 -10.26 9.31 12.93
N PRO A 194 -11.56 9.41 13.23
CA PRO A 194 -12.19 10.70 13.33
C PRO A 194 -11.61 11.51 14.50
N GLY A 195 -11.32 12.79 14.24
CA GLY A 195 -10.73 13.70 15.24
C GLY A 195 -9.24 13.48 15.55
N ASP A 196 -8.60 12.43 15.02
CA ASP A 196 -7.18 12.17 15.25
C ASP A 196 -6.31 12.85 14.19
N ILE A 197 -5.23 13.50 14.64
CA ILE A 197 -4.17 14.05 13.77
C ILE A 197 -3.24 12.92 13.29
N LYS A 198 -3.15 11.83 14.06
CA LYS A 198 -2.29 10.69 13.77
C LYS A 198 -3.02 9.66 12.92
N TYR A 199 -2.29 9.09 11.97
CA TYR A 199 -2.73 7.93 11.20
C TYR A 199 -2.05 6.66 11.71
N PHE A 200 -2.65 5.52 11.40
CA PHE A 200 -2.06 4.20 11.57
C PHE A 200 -1.66 3.72 10.18
N LYS A 201 -0.37 3.45 10.00
CA LYS A 201 0.12 2.82 8.78
C LYS A 201 0.16 1.31 8.98
N LEU A 202 -0.38 0.57 8.02
CA LEU A 202 -0.31 -0.87 7.96
C LEU A 202 0.67 -1.29 6.88
N GLU A 203 1.64 -2.11 7.27
CA GLU A 203 2.67 -2.64 6.38
C GLU A 203 2.61 -4.16 6.37
N PHE A 204 2.72 -4.77 5.19
CA PHE A 204 2.75 -6.22 5.06
C PHE A 204 4.13 -6.78 5.42
N ASP A 205 4.21 -7.73 6.35
CA ASP A 205 5.47 -8.30 6.86
C ASP A 205 5.93 -9.57 6.12
N GLY A 206 5.19 -10.01 5.10
CA GLY A 206 5.38 -11.27 4.39
C GLY A 206 4.34 -12.35 4.74
N ALA A 207 3.59 -12.19 5.82
CA ALA A 207 2.51 -13.09 6.21
C ALA A 207 1.19 -12.34 6.50
N ARG A 208 1.27 -11.16 7.11
CA ARG A 208 0.13 -10.34 7.49
C ARG A 208 0.49 -8.86 7.49
N TYR A 209 -0.51 -8.00 7.52
CA TYR A 209 -0.30 -6.60 7.84
C TYR A 209 0.02 -6.42 9.34
N LYS A 210 0.82 -5.40 9.66
CA LYS A 210 1.12 -4.96 11.02
C LYS A 210 0.99 -3.44 11.09
N ILE A 211 0.63 -2.92 12.27
CA ILE A 211 0.80 -1.49 12.53
C ILE A 211 2.29 -1.19 12.54
N ASP A 212 2.69 -0.29 11.66
CA ASP A 212 3.96 0.40 11.78
C ASP A 212 3.92 1.30 13.02
N LYS A 213 4.82 1.01 13.95
CA LYS A 213 4.95 1.73 15.20
C LYS A 213 6.12 2.68 15.05
N ASP A 214 5.86 3.84 14.44
CA ASP A 214 6.70 5.02 14.63
C ASP A 214 6.75 5.42 16.11
#